data_AF-X1PRC9-F1
#
_entry.id   AF-X1PRC9-F1
#
_cell.length_a   1.000
_cell.length_b   1.000
_cell.length_c   1.000
_cell.angle_alpha   90.00
_cell.angle_beta   90.00
_cell.angle_gamma   90.00
#
_symmetry.space_group_name_H-M   'P 1'
#
loop_
_entity.id
_entity.type
_entity.pdbx_description
1 polymer ?
#
loop_
_entity_poly.entity_id
_entity_poly.type
_entity_poly.pdbx_seq_one_letter_code
_entity_poly.pdbx_strand_id
1 'polypeptide(L)'
;MRGSAIGGWGKTGGREQTLAKEAQEIDLIKEEEEKKAWTGFKKDEKGLYLDSYQIKGMVKEVVKVLKLASKHRGLAGLIQSGFFIYPARIHLGKEKPDRFIEETAVVMGPRGPRSIIKRHDYVEKVRLNFEIRFFNTGILTEKILKLILRAGEEVGLGTNR
;
A
#
# COMPACT_ATOMS: atom_id res chain seq x y z
N MET A 1 -3.11 -77.46 9.02
CA MET A 1 -3.09 -76.18 8.28
C MET A 1 -3.18 -75.04 9.30
N ARG A 2 -2.08 -74.31 9.56
CA ARG A 2 -2.09 -73.11 10.40
C ARG A 2 -2.19 -71.89 9.48
N GLY A 3 -3.35 -71.23 9.45
CA GLY A 3 -3.52 -69.94 8.80
C GLY A 3 -2.95 -68.84 9.69
N SER A 4 -1.92 -68.15 9.21
CA SER A 4 -1.35 -66.96 9.87
C SER A 4 -2.18 -65.75 9.47
N ALA A 5 -2.81 -65.09 10.46
CA ALA A 5 -3.58 -63.88 10.26
C ALA A 5 -2.63 -62.69 10.02
N ILE A 6 -2.79 -62.05 8.87
CA ILE A 6 -2.16 -60.78 8.52
C ILE A 6 -2.90 -59.70 9.33
N GLY A 7 -2.35 -59.34 10.48
CA GLY A 7 -2.87 -58.29 11.36
C GLY A 7 -2.80 -56.92 10.68
N GLY A 8 -3.97 -56.38 10.35
CA GLY A 8 -4.15 -55.14 9.61
C GLY A 8 -3.57 -53.90 10.27
N TRP A 9 -3.09 -53.01 9.41
CA TRP A 9 -2.73 -51.64 9.72
C TRP A 9 -3.93 -50.86 10.29
N GLY A 10 -3.82 -50.41 11.54
CA GLY A 10 -4.81 -49.54 12.17
C GLY A 10 -4.14 -48.49 13.05
N LYS A 11 -3.66 -47.39 12.46
CA LYS A 11 -3.31 -46.15 13.17
C LYS A 11 -3.90 -44.95 12.44
N THR A 12 -5.23 -44.84 12.45
CA THR A 12 -5.99 -43.71 11.87
C THR A 12 -6.01 -42.49 12.79
N GLY A 13 -6.07 -42.66 14.11
CA GLY A 13 -6.25 -41.55 15.06
C GLY A 13 -5.08 -40.56 15.17
N GLY A 14 -3.83 -40.99 14.90
CA GLY A 14 -2.67 -40.09 14.90
C GLY A 14 -2.62 -39.17 13.68
N ARG A 15 -3.15 -39.65 12.53
CA ARG A 15 -3.14 -38.90 11.27
C ARG A 15 -4.20 -37.80 11.27
N GLU A 16 -5.38 -38.06 11.85
CA GLU A 16 -6.44 -37.06 12.02
C GLU A 16 -6.01 -35.91 12.94
N GLN A 17 -5.32 -36.22 14.04
CA GLN A 17 -4.80 -35.19 14.96
C GLN A 17 -3.70 -34.34 14.31
N THR A 18 -2.84 -34.94 13.48
CA THR A 18 -1.82 -34.21 12.71
C THR A 18 -2.47 -33.31 11.65
N LEU A 19 -3.43 -33.84 10.88
CA LEU A 19 -4.14 -33.07 9.84
C LEU A 19 -4.93 -31.89 10.43
N ALA A 20 -5.56 -32.06 11.60
CA ALA A 20 -6.28 -30.99 12.28
C ALA A 20 -5.35 -29.86 12.75
N LYS A 21 -4.17 -30.21 13.29
CA LYS A 21 -3.15 -29.23 13.68
C LYS A 21 -2.58 -28.49 12.47
N GLU A 22 -2.28 -29.21 11.39
CA GLU A 22 -1.80 -28.63 10.14
C GLU A 22 -2.85 -27.69 9.51
N ALA A 23 -4.14 -28.04 9.56
CA ALA A 23 -5.22 -27.20 9.07
C ALA A 23 -5.38 -25.90 9.89
N GLN A 24 -5.34 -25.99 11.22
CA GLN A 24 -5.39 -24.81 12.10
C GLN A 24 -4.19 -23.89 11.89
N GLU A 25 -2.98 -24.45 11.74
CA GLU A 25 -1.77 -23.66 11.46
C GLU A 25 -1.87 -22.96 10.09
N ILE A 26 -2.44 -23.62 9.08
CA ILE A 26 -2.70 -23.03 7.77
C ILE A 26 -3.68 -21.86 7.87
N ASP A 27 -4.76 -22.00 8.63
CA ASP A 27 -5.78 -20.95 8.75
C ASP A 27 -5.27 -19.73 9.52
N LEU A 28 -4.47 -19.91 10.58
CA LEU A 28 -3.80 -18.79 11.26
C LEU A 28 -2.84 -18.03 10.34
N ILE A 29 -2.08 -18.75 9.50
CA ILE A 29 -1.18 -18.13 8.52
C ILE A 29 -1.98 -17.35 7.47
N LYS A 30 -3.11 -17.88 6.99
CA LYS A 30 -3.98 -17.17 6.04
C LYS A 30 -4.51 -15.86 6.62
N GLU A 31 -5.01 -15.87 7.85
CA GLU A 31 -5.54 -14.66 8.49
C GLU A 31 -4.46 -13.57 8.64
N GLU A 32 -3.22 -13.95 8.97
CA GLU A 32 -2.11 -12.99 9.03
C GLU A 32 -1.71 -12.45 7.66
N GLU A 33 -1.69 -13.30 6.63
CA GLU A 33 -1.37 -12.90 5.25
C GLU A 33 -2.45 -11.99 4.67
N GLU A 34 -3.74 -12.26 4.95
CA GLU A 34 -4.85 -11.40 4.54
C GLU A 34 -4.79 -10.01 5.19
N LYS A 35 -4.43 -9.93 6.48
CA LYS A 35 -4.20 -8.64 7.15
C LYS A 35 -3.03 -7.88 6.55
N LYS A 36 -1.96 -8.57 6.14
CA LYS A 36 -0.81 -7.95 5.45
C LYS A 36 -1.15 -7.53 4.02
N ALA A 37 -2.15 -8.16 3.40
CA ALA A 37 -2.61 -7.88 2.04
C ALA A 37 -3.61 -6.70 1.97
N TRP A 38 -4.01 -6.13 3.11
CA TRP A 38 -4.88 -4.96 3.17
C TRP A 38 -4.06 -3.68 3.25
N THR A 39 -4.18 -2.84 2.22
CA THR A 39 -3.68 -1.46 2.23
C THR A 39 -4.82 -0.48 2.49
N GLY A 40 -4.83 0.11 3.69
CA GLY A 40 -5.83 1.10 4.10
C GLY A 40 -5.26 2.50 4.32
N PHE A 41 -6.12 3.43 4.74
CA PHE A 41 -5.73 4.77 5.16
C PHE A 41 -5.27 4.82 6.61
N LYS A 42 -4.35 5.73 6.92
CA LYS A 42 -4.04 6.08 8.31
C LYS A 42 -5.23 6.84 8.91
N LYS A 43 -5.45 6.67 10.22
CA LYS A 43 -6.58 7.26 10.95
C LYS A 43 -6.12 7.83 12.28
N ASP A 44 -6.67 8.99 12.64
CA ASP A 44 -6.60 9.54 13.99
C ASP A 44 -8.00 10.02 14.44
N GLU A 45 -8.06 10.76 15.55
CA GLU A 45 -9.30 11.30 16.13
C GLU A 45 -10.10 12.19 15.15
N LYS A 46 -9.45 12.79 14.16
CA LYS A 46 -10.09 13.64 13.14
C LYS A 46 -10.47 12.86 11.87
N GLY A 47 -10.29 11.54 11.88
CA GLY A 47 -10.63 10.64 10.78
C GLY A 47 -9.42 10.21 9.95
N LEU A 48 -9.70 9.83 8.71
CA LEU A 48 -8.69 9.36 7.75
C LEU A 48 -7.81 10.52 7.29
N TYR A 49 -6.53 10.25 7.12
CA TYR A 49 -5.56 11.24 6.66
C TYR A 49 -4.49 10.65 5.74
N LEU A 50 -3.88 11.52 4.95
CA LEU A 50 -2.63 11.27 4.23
C LEU A 50 -1.50 12.01 4.94
N ASP A 51 -0.33 11.39 4.98
CA ASP A 51 0.86 12.13 5.41
C ASP A 51 1.37 13.01 4.27
N SER A 52 1.91 14.17 4.64
CA SER A 52 2.41 15.15 3.68
C SER A 52 3.51 14.60 2.77
N TYR A 53 4.26 13.58 3.22
CA TYR A 53 5.26 12.91 2.39
C TYR A 53 4.63 12.19 1.17
N GLN A 54 3.36 11.79 1.22
CA GLN A 54 2.69 11.12 0.10
C GLN A 54 2.46 12.11 -1.05
N ILE A 55 2.06 13.34 -0.74
CA ILE A 55 1.97 14.43 -1.72
C ILE A 55 3.36 14.77 -2.26
N LYS A 56 4.39 14.81 -1.39
CA LYS A 56 5.78 15.03 -1.81
C LYS A 56 6.29 13.91 -2.73
N GLY A 57 5.86 12.67 -2.47
CA GLY A 57 6.13 11.50 -3.31
C GLY A 57 5.51 11.64 -4.70
N MET A 58 4.25 12.07 -4.80
CA MET A 58 3.61 12.38 -6.08
C MET A 58 4.39 13.45 -6.85
N VAL A 59 4.77 14.54 -6.20
CA VAL A 59 5.58 15.61 -6.82
C VAL A 59 6.90 15.07 -7.38
N LYS A 60 7.60 14.22 -6.63
CA LYS A 60 8.85 13.58 -7.10
C LYS A 60 8.62 12.71 -8.33
N GLU A 61 7.55 11.91 -8.33
CA GLU A 61 7.25 11.03 -9.46
C GLU A 61 6.89 11.86 -10.70
N VAL A 62 6.08 12.90 -10.57
CA VAL A 62 5.77 13.82 -11.68
C VAL A 62 7.03 14.47 -12.26
N VAL A 63 7.93 14.97 -11.40
CA VAL A 63 9.20 15.57 -11.82
C VAL A 63 10.06 14.58 -12.61
N LYS A 64 10.06 13.31 -12.21
CA LYS A 64 10.76 12.22 -12.89
C LYS A 64 10.10 11.88 -14.23
N VAL A 65 8.80 11.63 -14.26
CA VAL A 65 8.02 11.27 -15.47
C VAL A 65 8.14 12.34 -16.54
N LEU A 66 7.98 13.61 -16.17
CA LEU A 66 8.07 14.75 -17.08
C LEU A 66 9.52 15.17 -17.41
N LYS A 67 10.51 14.47 -16.83
CA LYS A 67 11.95 14.76 -16.97
C LYS A 67 12.29 16.23 -16.65
N LEU A 68 11.57 16.83 -15.69
CA LEU A 68 11.76 18.25 -15.33
C LEU A 68 13.12 18.49 -14.70
N ALA A 69 13.66 17.52 -13.95
CA ALA A 69 15.00 17.62 -13.37
C ALA A 69 16.10 17.75 -14.42
N SER A 70 15.92 17.18 -15.62
CA SER A 70 16.86 17.32 -16.74
C SER A 70 16.76 18.70 -17.41
N LYS A 71 15.59 19.34 -17.35
CA LYS A 71 15.34 20.67 -17.93
C LYS A 71 15.71 21.81 -16.97
N HIS A 72 15.64 21.56 -15.67
CA HIS A 72 15.86 22.55 -14.62
C HIS A 72 16.90 22.02 -13.63
N ARG A 73 18.16 22.43 -13.82
CA ARG A 73 19.29 22.03 -12.96
C ARG A 73 19.00 22.40 -11.50
N GLY A 74 19.17 21.45 -10.60
CA GLY A 74 18.95 21.65 -9.15
C GLY A 74 17.51 21.43 -8.69
N LEU A 75 16.54 21.25 -9.60
CA LEU A 75 15.13 21.02 -9.24
C LEU A 75 14.96 19.75 -8.40
N ALA A 76 15.61 18.64 -8.77
CA ALA A 76 15.53 17.39 -7.99
C ALA A 76 16.03 17.57 -6.55
N GLY A 77 17.14 18.29 -6.36
CA GLY A 77 17.67 18.61 -5.04
C GLY A 77 16.72 19.51 -4.25
N LEU A 78 16.17 20.55 -4.88
CA LEU A 78 15.17 21.43 -4.27
C LEU A 78 13.93 20.64 -3.81
N ILE A 79 13.39 19.75 -4.65
CA ILE A 79 12.23 18.92 -4.28
C ILE A 79 12.59 17.92 -3.17
N GLN A 80 13.83 17.41 -3.13
CA GLN A 80 14.25 16.46 -2.10
C GLN A 80 14.33 17.11 -0.71
N SER A 81 15.08 18.20 -0.56
CA SER A 81 15.43 18.78 0.75
C SER A 81 14.83 20.15 1.03
N GLY A 82 14.41 20.89 0.01
CA GLY A 82 13.93 22.26 0.12
C GLY A 82 12.46 22.46 -0.23
N PHE A 83 11.67 21.39 -0.29
CA PHE A 83 10.24 21.40 -0.60
C PHE A 83 9.46 20.69 0.51
N PHE A 84 8.50 21.41 1.07
CA PHE A 84 7.79 21.03 2.29
C PHE A 84 6.28 21.20 2.09
N ILE A 85 5.52 20.29 2.67
CA ILE A 85 4.06 20.25 2.57
C ILE A 85 3.50 20.26 3.98
N TYR A 86 2.58 21.19 4.22
CA TYR A 86 1.92 21.40 5.49
C TYR A 86 0.40 21.33 5.34
N PRO A 87 -0.35 20.89 6.36
CA PRO A 87 0.13 20.26 7.60
C PRO A 87 0.78 18.88 7.35
N ALA A 88 1.44 18.32 8.36
CA ALA A 88 2.05 16.99 8.27
C ALA A 88 1.02 15.88 8.01
N ARG A 89 -0.21 16.05 8.53
CA ARG A 89 -1.37 15.18 8.28
C ARG A 89 -2.43 15.95 7.54
N ILE A 90 -2.77 15.51 6.34
CA ILE A 90 -3.79 16.09 5.47
C ILE A 90 -5.04 15.23 5.59
N HIS A 91 -6.00 15.70 6.40
CA HIS A 91 -7.24 14.97 6.66
C HIS A 91 -8.16 14.94 5.44
N LEU A 92 -8.80 13.80 5.23
CA LEU A 92 -9.67 13.51 4.08
C LEU A 92 -11.14 13.89 4.33
N GLY A 93 -11.47 14.30 5.56
CA GLY A 93 -12.84 14.64 5.97
C GLY A 93 -13.77 13.42 6.06
N LYS A 94 -13.22 12.21 6.18
CA LYS A 94 -13.98 10.95 6.30
C LYS A 94 -13.46 10.13 7.46
N GLU A 95 -14.35 9.44 8.17
CA GLU A 95 -13.98 8.55 9.28
C GLU A 95 -13.65 7.12 8.85
N LYS A 96 -14.17 6.70 7.69
CA LYS A 96 -14.04 5.37 7.11
C LYS A 96 -13.83 5.49 5.59
N PRO A 97 -13.15 4.53 4.95
CA PRO A 97 -13.05 4.49 3.50
C PRO A 97 -14.44 4.28 2.90
N ASP A 98 -14.65 4.72 1.67
CA ASP A 98 -15.96 4.53 1.03
C ASP A 98 -16.14 3.08 0.60
N ARG A 99 -15.10 2.52 -0.01
CA ARG A 99 -15.07 1.18 -0.60
C ARG A 99 -13.62 0.67 -0.66
N PHE A 100 -13.47 -0.55 -1.15
CA PHE A 100 -12.18 -1.16 -1.44
C PHE A 100 -12.19 -1.81 -2.83
N ILE A 101 -11.01 -1.96 -3.42
CA ILE A 101 -10.75 -2.74 -4.63
C ILE A 101 -10.08 -4.04 -4.22
N GLU A 102 -10.58 -5.16 -4.74
CA GLU A 102 -9.98 -6.49 -4.55
C GLU A 102 -9.19 -6.92 -5.77
N GLU A 103 -7.97 -7.40 -5.56
CA GLU A 103 -7.11 -7.93 -6.60
C GLU A 103 -6.52 -9.27 -6.17
N THR A 104 -6.57 -10.27 -7.06
CA THR A 104 -5.87 -11.53 -6.82
C THR A 104 -4.37 -11.33 -7.07
N ALA A 105 -3.53 -11.74 -6.11
CA ALA A 105 -2.08 -11.74 -6.27
C ALA A 105 -1.49 -13.09 -5.89
N VAL A 106 -0.27 -13.35 -6.33
CA VAL A 106 0.50 -14.54 -5.94
C VAL A 106 1.64 -14.09 -5.04
N VAL A 107 1.76 -14.71 -3.87
CA VAL A 107 2.89 -14.53 -2.95
C VAL A 107 3.70 -15.81 -2.83
N MET A 108 5.00 -15.68 -2.68
CA MET A 108 5.88 -16.83 -2.48
C MET A 108 5.91 -17.18 -1.00
N GLY A 109 5.37 -18.35 -0.64
CA GLY A 109 5.46 -18.90 0.71
C GLY A 109 6.54 -19.97 0.82
N PRO A 110 6.91 -20.41 2.04
CA PRO A 110 7.88 -21.49 2.27
C PRO A 110 7.50 -22.82 1.59
N ARG A 111 6.21 -23.03 1.29
CA ARG A 111 5.66 -24.23 0.62
C ARG A 111 5.29 -23.98 -0.86
N GLY A 112 5.82 -22.93 -1.47
CA GLY A 112 5.55 -22.56 -2.85
C GLY A 112 4.58 -21.37 -3.03
N PRO A 113 4.21 -21.05 -4.28
CA PRO A 113 3.36 -19.90 -4.60
C PRO A 113 1.94 -20.12 -4.08
N ARG A 114 1.38 -19.09 -3.44
CA ARG A 114 0.01 -19.06 -2.91
C ARG A 114 -0.75 -17.90 -3.52
N SER A 115 -2.03 -18.14 -3.85
CA SER A 115 -2.93 -17.07 -4.26
C SER A 115 -3.47 -16.38 -3.01
N ILE A 116 -3.44 -15.05 -3.01
CA ILE A 116 -3.99 -14.18 -1.98
C ILE A 116 -4.92 -13.15 -2.61
N ILE A 117 -5.80 -12.57 -1.80
CA ILE A 117 -6.63 -11.44 -2.18
C ILE A 117 -6.04 -10.19 -1.52
N LYS A 118 -5.64 -9.22 -2.33
CA LYS A 118 -5.24 -7.88 -1.88
C LYS A 118 -6.45 -6.97 -1.85
N ARG A 119 -6.48 -6.11 -0.83
CA ARG A 119 -7.53 -5.09 -0.67
C ARG A 119 -6.91 -3.71 -0.62
N HIS A 120 -7.46 -2.79 -1.41
CA HIS A 120 -7.04 -1.40 -1.46
C HIS A 120 -8.24 -0.50 -1.16
N ASP A 121 -8.22 0.14 0.01
CA ASP A 121 -9.25 1.12 0.36
C ASP A 121 -9.13 2.36 -0.53
N TYR A 122 -10.27 2.93 -0.91
CA TYR A 122 -10.32 4.24 -1.56
C TYR A 122 -11.40 5.14 -0.98
N VAL A 123 -11.20 6.44 -1.21
CA VAL A 123 -12.17 7.47 -0.89
C VAL A 123 -12.47 8.32 -2.13
N GLU A 124 -13.75 8.62 -2.34
CA GLU A 124 -14.24 9.43 -3.45
C GLU A 124 -14.53 10.87 -3.02
N LYS A 125 -14.37 11.80 -3.99
CA LYS A 125 -14.79 13.21 -3.88
C LYS A 125 -14.19 13.96 -2.68
N VAL A 126 -12.94 13.66 -2.35
CA VAL A 126 -12.21 14.35 -1.28
C VAL A 126 -11.55 15.63 -1.81
N ARG A 127 -11.58 16.68 -0.99
CA ARG A 127 -10.80 17.90 -1.22
C ARG A 127 -9.59 17.91 -0.29
N LEU A 128 -8.40 17.99 -0.88
CA LEU A 128 -7.16 18.12 -0.14
C LEU A 128 -6.80 19.59 0.00
N ASN A 129 -6.63 20.05 1.24
CA ASN A 129 -6.15 21.39 1.54
C ASN A 129 -4.77 21.28 2.16
N PHE A 130 -3.77 21.89 1.51
CA PHE A 130 -2.40 21.89 2.00
C PHE A 130 -1.66 23.12 1.50
N GLU A 131 -0.61 23.50 2.23
CA GLU A 131 0.30 24.57 1.91
C GLU A 131 1.63 23.97 1.43
N ILE A 132 2.17 24.53 0.34
CA ILE A 132 3.49 24.18 -0.17
C ILE A 132 4.45 25.31 0.20
N ARG A 133 5.51 24.97 0.92
CA ARG A 133 6.63 25.88 1.21
C ARG A 133 7.89 25.34 0.57
N PHE A 134 8.70 26.21 -0.02
CA PHE A 134 9.98 25.82 -0.58
C PHE A 134 11.00 26.94 -0.54
N PHE A 135 12.28 26.59 -0.59
CA PHE A 135 13.34 27.60 -0.69
C PHE A 135 13.30 28.26 -2.06
N ASN A 136 13.12 29.58 -2.06
CA ASN A 136 13.08 30.35 -3.29
C ASN A 136 14.47 30.51 -3.89
N THR A 137 14.81 29.63 -4.84
CA THR A 137 16.06 29.66 -5.62
C THR A 137 15.84 30.17 -7.04
N GLY A 138 14.61 30.58 -7.40
CA GLY A 138 14.20 30.91 -8.76
C GLY A 138 13.99 29.69 -9.69
N ILE A 139 14.39 28.49 -9.28
CA ILE A 139 14.29 27.26 -10.11
C ILE A 139 12.83 26.78 -10.20
N LEU A 140 12.12 26.76 -9.07
CA LEU A 140 10.72 26.35 -9.01
C LEU A 140 9.82 27.58 -9.10
N THR A 141 9.26 27.82 -10.28
CA THR A 141 8.31 28.90 -10.53
C THR A 141 6.87 28.44 -10.32
N GLU A 142 5.94 29.38 -10.17
CA GLU A 142 4.51 29.07 -10.06
C GLU A 142 4.00 28.28 -11.29
N LYS A 143 4.52 28.58 -12.49
CA LYS A 143 4.17 27.85 -13.72
C LYS A 143 4.58 26.38 -13.64
N ILE A 144 5.80 26.10 -13.17
CA ILE A 144 6.30 24.73 -12.99
C ILE A 144 5.49 24.02 -11.90
N LEU A 145 5.17 24.72 -10.81
CA LEU A 145 4.38 24.15 -9.73
C LEU A 145 2.96 23.78 -10.18
N LYS A 146 2.28 24.66 -10.93
CA LYS A 146 0.96 24.36 -11.52
C LYS A 146 1.02 23.18 -12.49
N LEU A 147 2.07 23.09 -13.30
CA LEU A 147 2.28 21.95 -14.19
C LEU A 147 2.43 20.65 -13.38
N ILE A 148 3.23 20.68 -12.31
CA ILE A 148 3.43 19.51 -11.45
C ILE A 148 2.12 19.07 -10.81
N LEU A 149 1.34 20.00 -10.26
CA LEU A 149 0.08 19.67 -9.60
C LEU A 149 -0.94 19.12 -10.59
N ARG A 150 -1.05 19.70 -11.79
CA ARG A 150 -1.96 19.22 -12.84
C ARG A 150 -1.57 17.83 -13.34
N ALA A 151 -0.29 17.58 -13.58
CA ALA A 151 0.17 16.24 -13.95
C ALA A 151 0.06 15.23 -12.78
N GLY A 152 0.02 15.73 -11.54
CA GLY A 152 -0.25 14.92 -10.35
C GLY A 152 -1.64 14.29 -10.34
N GLU A 153 -2.61 14.86 -11.05
CA GLU A 153 -3.96 14.28 -11.20
C GLU A 153 -3.90 12.90 -11.88
N GLU A 154 -3.02 12.74 -12.87
CA GLU A 154 -2.83 11.47 -13.61
C GLU A 154 -1.95 10.48 -12.84
N VAL A 155 -0.96 10.97 -12.10
CA VAL A 155 -0.07 10.12 -11.28
C VAL A 155 -0.80 9.57 -10.06
N GLY A 156 -1.77 10.31 -9.52
CA GLY A 156 -2.55 9.91 -8.35
C GLY A 156 -1.77 9.91 -7.03
N LEU A 157 -2.48 9.55 -5.96
CA LEU A 157 -1.99 9.49 -4.58
C LEU A 157 -2.32 8.15 -3.93
N GLY A 158 -1.34 7.54 -3.26
CA GLY A 158 -1.53 6.26 -2.57
C GLY A 158 -0.59 5.17 -3.06
N THR A 159 -0.90 3.94 -2.68
CA THR A 159 -0.04 2.77 -2.87
C THR A 159 -0.33 2.03 -4.17
N ASN A 160 -1.56 2.09 -4.68
CA ASN A 160 -1.98 1.43 -5.92
C ASN A 160 -2.55 2.48 -6.88
N ARG A 161 -1.65 3.16 -7.59
CA ARG A 161 -1.91 4.28 -8.49
C ARG A 161 -1.11 4.07 -9.78
#